data_AF-A0A2E0AEJ6-F1
#
_entry.id   AF-A0A2E0AEJ6-F1
#
_cell.length_a   1.000
_cell.length_b   1.000
_cell.length_c   1.000
_cell.angle_alpha   90.00
_cell.angle_beta   90.00
_cell.angle_gamma   90.00
#
_symmetry.space_group_name_H-M   'P 1'
#
loop_
_entity.id
_entity.type
_entity.pdbx_description
1 polymer ?
#
loop_
_entity_poly.entity_id
_entity_poly.type
_entity_poly.pdbx_seq_one_letter_code
_entity_poly.pdbx_strand_id
1 'polypeptide(L)' 'MANMAWRMVIELVAGISIGFGIGYGLDWLFGTMPIFLILFIGLGLAAGVRTMMRTAQEVQKMNMAQATEGEES' A
#
# COMPACT_ATOMS: atom_id res chain seq x y z
N MET A 1 -11.74 -2.51 -14.13
CA MET A 1 -11.52 -3.23 -12.85
C MET A 1 -10.13 -3.86 -12.71
N ALA A 2 -9.60 -4.58 -13.72
CA ALA A 2 -8.33 -5.32 -13.61
C ALA A 2 -7.10 -4.47 -13.15
N ASN A 3 -6.91 -3.27 -13.72
CA ASN A 3 -5.79 -2.40 -13.33
C ASN A 3 -5.88 -1.91 -11.87
N MET A 4 -7.08 -1.80 -11.30
CA MET A 4 -7.25 -1.30 -9.94
C MET A 4 -6.92 -2.37 -8.91
N ALA A 5 -7.34 -3.61 -9.15
CA ALA A 5 -6.98 -4.75 -8.32
C ALA A 5 -5.45 -4.95 -8.28
N TRP A 6 -4.80 -4.88 -9.44
CA TRP A 6 -3.34 -4.98 -9.55
C TRP A 6 -2.60 -3.85 -8.83
N ARG A 7 -3.10 -2.61 -8.91
CA ARG A 7 -2.54 -1.47 -8.18
C ARG A 7 -2.58 -1.66 -6.68
N MET A 8 -3.67 -2.18 -6.11
CA MET A 8 -3.75 -2.47 -4.68
C MET A 8 -2.68 -3.47 -4.21
N VAL A 9 -2.39 -4.49 -5.04
CA VAL A 9 -1.32 -5.45 -4.76
C VAL A 9 0.04 -4.75 -4.79
N ILE A 10 0.30 -3.94 -5.82
CA ILE A 10 1.57 -3.18 -5.90
C ILE A 10 1.70 -2.23 -4.71
N GLU A 11 0.64 -1.55 -4.29
CA GLU A 11 0.67 -0.61 -3.17
C GLU A 11 1.04 -1.32 -1.86
N LEU A 12 0.48 -2.50 -1.62
CA LEU A 12 0.82 -3.32 -0.46
C LEU A 12 2.26 -3.86 -0.54
N VAL A 13 2.64 -4.43 -1.69
CA VAL A 13 3.98 -5.00 -1.90
C VAL A 13 5.05 -3.91 -1.82
N ALA A 14 4.82 -2.74 -2.43
CA ALA A 14 5.74 -1.61 -2.38
C ALA A 14 5.98 -1.14 -0.95
N GLY A 15 4.92 -1.04 -0.12
CA GLY A 15 5.05 -0.68 1.29
C GLY A 15 5.94 -1.67 2.05
N ILE A 16 5.72 -2.97 1.87
CA ILE A 16 6.52 -4.03 2.51
C ILE A 16 7.95 -4.05 1.96
N SER A 17 8.15 -3.94 0.65
CA SER A 17 9.47 -3.94 0.02
C SER A 17 10.32 -2.76 0.48
N ILE A 18 9.73 -1.56 0.63
CA ILE A 18 10.41 -0.38 1.16
C ILE A 18 10.76 -0.60 2.64
N GLY A 19 9.80 -1.06 3.46
CA GLY A 19 10.04 -1.35 4.87
C GLY A 19 11.13 -2.41 5.09
N PHE A 20 11.11 -3.47 4.29
CA PHE A 20 12.13 -4.51 4.30
C PHE A 20 13.50 -3.97 3.87
N GLY A 21 13.58 -3.23 2.76
CA GLY A 21 14.83 -2.69 2.25
C GLY A 21 15.51 -1.75 3.24
N ILE A 22 14.74 -0.84 3.84
CA ILE A 22 15.24 0.10 4.85
C ILE A 22 15.64 -0.65 6.13
N GLY A 23 14.75 -1.51 6.64
CA GLY A 23 15.00 -2.25 7.88
C GLY A 23 16.22 -3.18 7.79
N TYR A 24 16.34 -3.91 6.68
CA TYR A 24 17.48 -4.78 6.41
C TYR A 24 18.78 -3.98 6.27
N GLY A 25 18.76 -2.86 5.54
CA GLY A 25 19.93 -2.00 5.37
C GLY A 25 20.40 -1.38 6.70
N LEU A 26 19.48 -0.98 7.56
CA LEU A 26 19.80 -0.44 8.88
C LEU A 26 20.36 -1.52 9.80
N ASP A 27 19.72 -2.70 9.88
CA ASP A 27 20.25 -3.80 10.70
C ASP A 27 21.64 -4.24 10.23
N TRP A 28 21.91 -4.23 8.91
CA TRP A 28 23.24 -4.52 8.36
C TRP A 28 24.28 -3.45 8.70
N LEU A 29 23.91 -2.16 8.64
CA LEU A 29 24.82 -1.06 8.92
C LEU A 29 25.16 -0.93 10.42
N PHE A 30 24.17 -1.14 11.29
CA PHE A 30 24.33 -0.99 12.73
C PHE A 30 24.71 -2.30 13.44
N GLY A 31 24.73 -3.42 12.72
CA GLY A 31 24.99 -4.74 13.30
C GLY A 31 23.99 -5.13 14.39
N THR A 32 22.81 -4.51 14.38
CA THR A 32 21.76 -4.79 15.36
C THR A 32 21.12 -6.12 15.05
N MET A 33 20.66 -6.81 16.10
CA MET A 33 19.62 -7.85 15.96
C MET A 33 18.46 -7.30 15.11
N PRO A 34 17.64 -8.14 14.44
CA PRO A 34 16.69 -7.74 13.38
C PRO A 34 15.50 -6.90 13.88
N ILE A 35 15.78 -5.85 14.63
CA ILE A 35 14.87 -4.98 15.36
C ILE A 35 14.38 -3.92 14.38
N PHE A 36 15.27 -3.29 13.61
CA PHE A 36 14.86 -2.31 12.61
C PHE A 36 14.06 -2.98 11.50
N LEU A 37 14.44 -4.19 11.08
CA LEU A 37 13.67 -4.97 10.10
C LEU A 37 12.23 -5.20 10.55
N ILE A 38 12.01 -5.68 11.78
CA ILE A 38 10.64 -5.91 12.28
C ILE A 38 9.86 -4.59 12.37
N LEU A 39 10.48 -3.53 12.91
CA LEU A 39 9.84 -2.22 13.04
C LEU A 39 9.47 -1.63 11.67
N PHE A 40 10.41 -1.60 10.73
CA PHE A 40 10.19 -1.02 9.40
C PHE A 40 9.28 -1.86 8.52
N ILE A 41 9.25 -3.19 8.65
CA ILE A 41 8.22 -4.01 7.99
C ILE A 41 6.84 -3.64 8.52
N GLY A 42 6.68 -3.46 9.84
CA GLY A 42 5.42 -3.01 10.44
C GLY A 42 4.98 -1.63 9.93
N LEU A 43 5.91 -0.68 9.87
CA LEU A 43 5.66 0.65 9.30
C LEU A 43 5.34 0.60 7.80
N GLY A 44 6.06 -0.23 7.04
CA GLY A 44 5.86 -0.43 5.60
C GLY A 44 4.51 -1.06 5.28
N LEU A 45 4.08 -2.03 6.08
CA LEU A 45 2.73 -2.62 6.00
C LEU A 45 1.68 -1.56 6.32
N ALA A 46 1.82 -0.79 7.40
CA ALA A 46 0.88 0.27 7.77
C ALA A 46 0.75 1.33 6.66
N ALA A 47 1.88 1.72 6.04
CA ALA A 47 1.88 2.62 4.90
C ALA A 47 1.20 2.00 3.67
N GLY A 48 1.50 0.75 3.32
CA GLY A 48 0.92 0.03 2.18
C GLY A 48 -0.60 -0.16 2.32
N VAL A 49 -1.08 -0.51 3.51
CA VAL A 49 -2.52 -0.61 3.80
C VAL A 49 -3.19 0.75 3.70
N ARG A 50 -2.57 1.82 4.22
CA ARG A 50 -3.12 3.18 4.12
C ARG A 50 -3.27 3.64 2.67
N THR A 51 -2.30 3.34 1.81
CA THR A 51 -2.40 3.66 0.37
C THR A 51 -3.48 2.83 -0.31
N MET A 52 -3.56 1.53 -0.02
CA MET A 52 -4.60 0.65 -0.55
C MET A 52 -6.01 1.11 -0.17
N MET A 53 -6.22 1.52 1.08
CA MET A 53 -7.50 2.05 1.55
C MET A 53 -7.88 3.34 0.82
N ARG A 54 -6.92 4.23 0.56
CA ARG A 54 -7.15 5.44 -0.23
C ARG A 54 -7.60 5.10 -1.64
N THR A 55 -6.93 4.13 -2.27
CA THR A 55 -7.30 3.63 -3.60
C THR A 55 -8.70 3.03 -3.58
N ALA A 56 -9.04 2.22 -2.57
CA ALA A 56 -10.38 1.64 -2.44
C ALA A 56 -11.48 2.71 -2.36
N GLN A 57 -11.27 3.79 -1.61
CA GLN A 57 -12.20 4.92 -1.52
C GLN A 57 -12.36 5.64 -2.86
N GLU A 58 -11.27 5.83 -3.60
CA GLU A 58 -11.30 6.44 -4.93
C GLU A 58 -12.11 5.58 -5.91
N VAL A 59 -11.94 4.25 -5.87
CA VAL A 59 -12.74 3.31 -6.67
C VAL A 59 -14.22 3.39 -6.32
N GLN A 60 -14.56 3.42 -5.02
CA GLN A 60 -15.96 3.56 -4.58
C GLN A 60 -16.60 4.84 -5.11
N LYS A 61 -15.89 5.97 -5.02
CA LYS A 61 -16.39 7.27 -5.51
C LYS A 61 -16.60 7.27 -7.02
N MET A 62 -15.66 6.72 -7.80
CA MET A 62 -15.79 6.62 -9.25
C MET A 62 -16.98 5.76 -9.66
N ASN A 63 -17.19 4.61 -8.98
CA ASN A 63 -18.31 3.73 -9.27
C ASN A 63 -19.67 4.40 -8.96
N MET A 64 -19.76 5.22 -7.90
CA MET A 64 -20.99 5.95 -7.57
C MET A 64 -21.27 7.07 -8.58
N ALA A 65 -20.25 7.81 -9.03
CA ALA A 65 -20.44 8.86 -10.03
C ALA A 65 -20.92 8.31 -11.38
N GLN A 66 -20.38 7.17 -11.82
CA GLN A 66 -20.83 6.49 -13.04
C GLN A 66 -22.27 5.98 -12.95
N ALA A 67 -22.74 5.61 -11.76
CA ALA A 67 -24.13 5.17 -11.57
C ALA A 67 -25.13 6.34 -11.71
N THR A 68 -24.76 7.55 -11.27
CA THR A 68 -25.62 8.74 -11.36
C THR A 68 -25.69 9.32 -12.77
N GLU A 69 -24.60 9.31 -13.53
CA GLU A 69 -24.58 9.84 -14.91
C GLU A 69 -25.34 8.93 -15.91
N GLY A 70 -25.48 7.63 -15.60
CA GLY A 70 -26.20 6.66 -16.44
C GLY A 70 -27.73 6.72 -16.36
N GLU A 71 -28.30 7.38 -15.34
CA GLU A 71 -29.76 7.55 -15.18
C GLU A 71 -30.32 8.80 -15.89
N GLU A 72 -29.45 9.71 -16.35
CA GLU A 72 -29.85 10.97 -17.01
C GLU A 72 -29.74 10.96 -18.55
N SER A 73 -29.36 9.82 -19.18
CA SER A 73 -29.16 9.68 -20.64
C SER A 73 -30.27 8.91 -21.36
#